data_AF-A0A1Q5XTT4-F1
#
_entry.id   AF-A0A1Q5XTT4-F1
#
_cell.length_a   1.000
_cell.length_b   1.000
_cell.length_c   1.000
_cell.angle_alpha   90.00
_cell.angle_beta   90.00
_cell.angle_gamma   90.00
#
_symmetry.space_group_name_H-M   'P 1'
#
loop_
_entity.id
_entity.type
_entity.pdbx_description
1 polymer ?
#
loop_
_entity_poly.entity_id
_entity_poly.type
_entity_poly.pdbx_seq_one_letter_code
_entity_poly.pdbx_strand_id
1 'polypeptide(L)'
;MANFLAMVKTAYPYFEITEPGVKLWHLMLQDLDYKDAQGRLVRHIRSSKFAPTIAELLADDQAPEPSFYEVLRLEEQEDQLLFEAYSQTAVPMPDHILQKRRKLDEKRRLNVNEH
;
A
#
# COMPACT_ATOMS: atom_id res chain seq x y z
N MET A 1 -26.91 16.26 -10.73
CA MET A 1 -26.24 15.39 -11.73
C MET A 1 -25.93 16.10 -13.05
N ALA A 2 -26.87 16.79 -13.71
CA ALA A 2 -26.61 17.42 -15.02
C ALA A 2 -25.41 18.41 -15.02
N ASN A 3 -25.22 19.17 -13.94
CA ASN A 3 -24.10 20.09 -13.79
C ASN A 3 -22.73 19.38 -13.62
N PHE A 4 -22.72 18.12 -13.17
CA PHE A 4 -21.49 17.35 -12.93
C PHE A 4 -20.85 16.88 -14.23
N LEU A 5 -21.62 16.24 -15.11
CA LEU A 5 -21.11 15.78 -16.40
C LEU A 5 -20.77 16.95 -17.34
N ALA A 6 -21.47 18.08 -17.20
CA ALA A 6 -21.08 19.32 -17.88
C ALA A 6 -19.68 19.78 -17.45
N MET A 7 -19.35 19.72 -16.15
CA MET A 7 -18.01 20.02 -15.65
C MET A 7 -16.96 19.07 -16.22
N VAL A 8 -17.24 17.76 -16.26
CA VAL A 8 -16.35 16.76 -16.90
C VAL A 8 -16.13 17.11 -18.38
N LYS A 9 -17.18 17.42 -19.13
CA LYS A 9 -17.07 17.81 -20.55
C LYS A 9 -16.27 19.08 -20.76
N THR A 10 -16.37 20.04 -19.86
CA THR A 10 -15.59 21.29 -19.93
C THR A 10 -14.09 21.06 -19.69
N ALA A 11 -13.74 20.13 -18.79
CA ALA A 11 -12.36 19.76 -18.53
C ALA A 11 -11.80 18.81 -19.60
N TYR A 12 -12.65 17.97 -20.20
CA TYR A 12 -12.28 16.94 -21.17
C TYR A 12 -13.13 17.07 -22.45
N PRO A 13 -12.68 17.84 -23.45
CA PRO A 13 -13.46 18.14 -24.66
C PRO A 13 -13.89 16.90 -25.46
N TYR A 14 -13.09 15.82 -25.41
CA TYR A 14 -13.36 14.57 -26.12
C TYR A 14 -14.34 13.63 -25.39
N PHE A 15 -14.76 13.96 -24.18
CA PHE A 15 -15.71 13.14 -23.43
C PHE A 15 -17.11 13.23 -24.07
N GLU A 16 -17.72 12.10 -24.43
CA GLU A 16 -19.06 12.09 -25.02
C GLU A 16 -20.14 11.92 -23.95
N ILE A 17 -21.09 12.86 -23.90
CA ILE A 17 -22.26 12.75 -23.03
C ILE A 17 -23.38 12.12 -23.85
N THR A 18 -23.67 10.84 -23.59
CA THR A 18 -24.82 10.13 -24.15
C THR A 18 -25.88 9.92 -23.07
N GLU A 19 -27.16 9.84 -23.45
CA GLU A 19 -28.24 9.58 -22.47
C GLU A 19 -28.03 8.31 -21.65
N PRO A 20 -27.62 7.15 -22.23
CA PRO A 20 -27.29 5.96 -21.45
C PRO A 20 -26.15 6.21 -20.45
N GLY A 21 -25.14 6.99 -20.86
CA GLY A 21 -24.03 7.39 -19.99
C GLY A 21 -24.50 8.18 -18.79
N VAL A 22 -25.36 9.18 -18.98
CA VAL A 22 -25.90 9.97 -17.85
C VAL A 22 -26.65 9.09 -16.85
N LYS A 23 -27.45 8.13 -17.33
CA LYS A 23 -28.17 7.19 -16.45
C LYS A 23 -27.22 6.28 -15.67
N LEU A 24 -26.17 5.77 -16.32
CA LEU A 24 -25.15 4.95 -15.67
C LEU A 24 -24.42 5.71 -14.56
N TRP A 25 -23.97 6.93 -14.86
CA TRP A 25 -23.29 7.79 -13.89
C TRP A 25 -24.19 8.15 -12.70
N HIS A 26 -25.47 8.42 -12.97
CA HIS A 26 -26.44 8.65 -11.90
C HIS A 26 -26.61 7.40 -11.02
N LEU A 27 -26.78 6.22 -11.62
CA LEU A 27 -26.96 4.98 -10.88
C LEU A 27 -25.75 4.67 -9.99
N MET A 28 -24.54 4.85 -10.50
CA MET A 28 -23.33 4.49 -9.78
C MET A 28 -22.95 5.49 -8.69
N LEU A 29 -23.27 6.77 -8.87
CA LEU A 29 -22.96 7.84 -7.90
C LEU A 29 -24.15 8.20 -7.00
N GLN A 30 -25.22 7.39 -6.98
CA GLN A 30 -26.43 7.69 -6.19
C GLN A 30 -26.16 7.71 -4.68
N ASP A 31 -25.19 6.92 -4.22
CA ASP A 31 -24.84 6.77 -2.81
C ASP A 31 -23.77 7.78 -2.34
N LEU A 32 -23.17 8.54 -3.27
CA LEU A 32 -22.10 9.50 -2.98
C LEU A 32 -22.66 10.92 -2.88
N ASP A 33 -22.28 11.67 -1.84
CA ASP A 33 -22.67 13.08 -1.74
C ASP A 33 -22.04 13.90 -2.89
N TYR A 34 -22.81 14.85 -3.40
CA TYR A 34 -22.42 15.67 -4.54
C TYR A 34 -21.15 16.48 -4.28
N LYS A 35 -20.96 16.96 -3.04
CA LYS A 35 -19.78 17.74 -2.65
C LYS A 35 -18.52 16.89 -2.69
N ASP A 36 -18.59 15.66 -2.20
CA ASP A 36 -17.48 14.72 -2.20
C ASP A 36 -17.12 14.31 -3.63
N ALA A 37 -18.13 13.98 -4.45
CA ALA A 37 -17.95 13.69 -5.87
C ALA A 37 -17.27 14.84 -6.62
N GLN A 38 -17.69 16.09 -6.36
CA GLN A 38 -17.09 17.28 -6.95
C GLN A 38 -15.64 17.49 -6.50
N GLY A 39 -15.34 17.30 -5.21
CA GLY A 39 -13.99 17.39 -4.67
C GLY A 39 -13.04 16.38 -5.31
N ARG A 40 -13.48 15.11 -5.43
CA ARG A 40 -12.73 14.03 -6.10
C ARG A 40 -12.49 14.35 -7.58
N LEU A 41 -13.51 14.85 -8.28
CA LEU A 41 -13.38 15.27 -9.68
C LEU A 41 -12.35 16.40 -9.87
N VAL A 42 -12.39 17.44 -9.03
CA VAL A 42 -11.42 18.53 -9.09
C VAL A 42 -10.00 18.04 -8.83
N ARG A 43 -9.81 17.12 -7.88
CA ARG A 43 -8.51 16.50 -7.62
C ARG A 43 -8.01 15.72 -8.84
N HIS A 44 -8.86 14.91 -9.46
CA HIS A 44 -8.54 14.14 -10.66
C HIS A 44 -8.16 15.02 -11.85
N ILE A 45 -8.89 16.12 -12.08
CA ILE A 45 -8.59 17.08 -13.14
C ILE A 45 -7.19 17.70 -12.96
N ARG A 46 -6.72 17.86 -11.71
CA ARG A 46 -5.37 18.40 -11.43
C ARG A 46 -4.25 17.38 -11.68
N SER A 47 -4.49 16.09 -11.46
CA SER A 47 -3.47 15.04 -11.55
C SER A 47 -3.47 14.28 -12.87
N SER A 48 -4.61 14.20 -13.56
CA SER A 48 -4.80 13.37 -14.75
C SER A 48 -5.22 14.17 -15.98
N LYS A 49 -4.56 13.87 -17.10
CA LYS A 49 -4.88 14.41 -18.43
C LYS A 49 -6.09 13.73 -19.08
N PHE A 50 -6.49 12.57 -18.57
CA PHE A 50 -7.56 11.75 -19.13
C PHE A 50 -8.84 11.88 -18.30
N ALA A 51 -9.99 11.73 -18.96
CA ALA A 51 -11.29 11.80 -18.30
C ALA A 51 -11.38 10.71 -17.21
N PRO A 52 -11.93 11.04 -16.03
CA PRO A 52 -12.08 10.07 -14.96
C PRO A 52 -13.06 8.97 -15.36
N THR A 53 -12.80 7.78 -14.84
CA THR A 53 -13.77 6.70 -14.78
C THR A 53 -14.66 6.84 -13.54
N ILE A 54 -15.84 6.23 -13.57
CA ILE A 54 -16.76 6.20 -12.43
C ILE A 54 -16.07 5.56 -11.20
N ALA A 55 -15.25 4.53 -11.43
CA ALA A 55 -14.52 3.82 -10.39
C ALA A 55 -13.50 4.71 -9.68
N GLU A 56 -12.77 5.57 -10.40
CA GLU A 56 -11.81 6.51 -9.81
C GLU A 56 -12.48 7.55 -8.91
N LEU A 57 -13.75 7.87 -9.15
CA LEU A 57 -14.52 8.81 -8.32
C LEU A 57 -15.20 8.10 -7.15
N LEU A 58 -15.55 6.83 -7.30
CA LEU A 58 -16.09 5.99 -6.22
C LEU A 58 -15.01 5.51 -5.27
N ALA A 59 -13.78 5.35 -5.75
CA ALA A 59 -12.61 5.01 -4.94
C ALA A 59 -12.62 5.93 -3.73
N ASP A 60 -12.86 5.30 -2.58
CA ASP A 60 -12.95 6.00 -1.32
C ASP A 60 -11.57 6.59 -1.02
N ASP A 61 -11.49 7.71 -0.30
CA ASP A 61 -10.23 8.39 0.02
C ASP A 61 -9.30 7.53 0.93
N GLN A 62 -9.62 6.24 1.09
CA GLN A 62 -8.75 5.23 1.64
C GLN A 62 -7.42 5.32 0.90
N ALA A 63 -6.36 5.54 1.68
CA ALA A 63 -5.00 5.51 1.17
C ALA A 63 -4.85 4.28 0.27
N PRO A 64 -4.18 4.40 -0.90
CA PRO A 64 -3.96 3.24 -1.73
C PRO A 64 -3.37 2.15 -0.84
N GLU A 65 -3.97 0.95 -0.87
CA GLU A 65 -3.43 -0.20 -0.15
C GLU A 65 -1.93 -0.27 -0.49
N PRO A 66 -1.05 -0.29 0.52
CA PRO A 66 0.38 -0.21 0.30
C PRO A 66 0.79 -1.33 -0.65
N SER A 67 1.71 -1.02 -1.57
CA SER A 67 2.25 -2.06 -2.44
C SER A 67 2.89 -3.15 -1.59
N PHE A 68 2.84 -4.41 -2.03
CA PHE A 68 3.52 -5.52 -1.33
C PHE A 68 4.98 -5.20 -0.98
N TYR A 69 5.70 -4.50 -1.87
CA TYR A 69 7.09 -4.07 -1.65
C TYR A 69 7.25 -2.95 -0.63
N GLU A 70 6.21 -2.15 -0.40
CA GLU A 70 6.21 -1.14 0.67
C GLU A 70 6.01 -1.81 2.03
N VAL A 71 5.10 -2.76 2.12
CA VAL A 71 4.89 -3.56 3.34
C VAL A 71 6.18 -4.30 3.73
N LEU A 72 6.78 -5.04 2.80
CA LEU A 72 8.01 -5.79 3.07
C LEU A 72 9.15 -4.89 3.58
N ARG A 73 9.28 -3.69 3.00
CA ARG A 73 10.31 -2.72 3.39
C ARG A 73 10.10 -2.18 4.80
N LEU A 74 8.84 -2.00 5.21
CA LEU A 74 8.49 -1.55 6.55
C LEU A 74 8.78 -2.65 7.58
N GLU A 75 8.44 -3.90 7.25
CA GLU A 75 8.73 -5.07 8.09
C GLU A 75 10.25 -5.23 8.33
N GLU A 76 11.06 -5.16 7.27
CA GLU A 76 12.52 -5.22 7.38
C GLU A 76 13.10 -4.09 8.26
N GLN A 77 12.53 -2.88 8.16
CA GLN A 77 12.94 -1.75 9.00
C GLN A 77 12.58 -1.98 10.47
N GLU A 78 11.38 -2.50 10.74
CA GLU A 78 10.97 -2.85 12.11
C GLU A 78 11.87 -3.93 12.70
N ASP A 79 12.15 -4.99 11.96
CA ASP A 79 13.04 -6.08 12.39
C ASP A 79 14.45 -5.57 12.70
N GLN A 80 14.96 -4.64 11.88
CA GLN A 80 16.26 -4.04 12.10
C GLN A 80 16.28 -3.19 13.39
N LEU A 81 15.25 -2.37 13.62
CA LEU A 81 15.14 -1.57 14.84
C LEU A 81 14.98 -2.45 16.09
N LEU A 82 14.19 -3.53 15.98
CA LEU A 82 14.03 -4.52 17.04
C LEU A 82 15.37 -5.19 17.38
N PHE A 83 16.13 -5.58 16.35
CA PHE A 83 17.46 -6.16 16.53
C PHE A 83 18.42 -5.17 17.19
N GLU A 84 18.42 -3.91 16.77
CA GLU A 84 19.25 -2.87 17.38
C GLU A 84 18.88 -2.65 18.85
N ALA A 85 17.59 -2.53 19.17
CA ALA A 85 17.10 -2.37 20.54
C ALA A 85 17.45 -3.57 21.42
N TYR A 86 17.32 -4.79 20.89
CA TYR A 86 17.79 -6.00 21.56
C TYR A 86 19.31 -5.95 21.78
N SER A 87 20.09 -5.59 20.76
CA SER A 87 21.56 -5.56 20.84
C SER A 87 22.09 -4.62 21.94
N GLN A 88 21.39 -3.51 22.21
CA GLN A 88 21.76 -2.56 23.27
C GLN A 88 21.57 -3.13 24.68
N THR A 89 20.60 -4.03 24.87
CA THR A 89 20.27 -4.63 26.18
C THR A 89 20.81 -6.05 26.34
N ALA A 90 21.28 -6.65 25.25
CA ALA A 90 21.75 -8.02 25.22
C ALA A 90 23.00 -8.19 26.08
N VAL A 91 22.91 -9.11 27.04
CA VAL A 91 24.09 -9.56 27.80
C VAL A 91 24.92 -10.48 26.91
N PRO A 92 26.24 -10.28 26.78
CA PRO A 92 27.08 -11.18 26.01
C PRO A 92 27.02 -12.59 26.59
N MET A 93 27.05 -13.61 25.72
CA MET A 93 27.00 -15.00 26.15
C MET A 93 28.16 -15.30 27.13
N PRO A 94 27.89 -15.82 28.33
CA PRO A 94 28.94 -16.12 29.30
C PRO A 94 30.00 -17.11 28.78
N ASP A 95 31.27 -16.88 29.10
CA ASP A 95 32.42 -17.62 28.54
C ASP A 95 32.34 -19.14 28.70
N HIS A 96 31.91 -19.60 29.87
CA HIS A 96 31.82 -21.02 30.16
C HIS A 96 30.73 -21.72 29.32
N ILE A 97 29.70 -20.99 28.89
CA ILE A 97 28.68 -21.49 27.96
C ILE A 97 29.23 -21.52 26.53
N LEU A 98 29.97 -20.47 26.12
CA LEU A 98 30.66 -20.43 24.83
C LEU A 98 31.63 -21.61 24.68
N GLN A 99 32.44 -21.88 25.69
CA GLN A 99 33.39 -23.00 25.70
C GLN A 99 32.69 -24.36 25.60
N LYS A 100 31.57 -24.55 26.31
CA LYS A 100 30.77 -25.79 26.22
C LYS A 100 30.16 -25.97 24.83
N ARG A 101 29.61 -24.91 24.23
CA ARG A 101 29.05 -24.96 22.86
C ARG A 101 30.13 -25.31 21.82
N ARG A 102 31.28 -24.64 21.88
CA ARG A 102 32.42 -24.94 20.97
C ARG A 102 32.83 -26.41 21.01
N LYS A 103 33.00 -26.97 22.22
CA LYS A 103 33.35 -28.39 22.38
C LYS A 103 32.27 -29.34 21.84
N LEU A 104 30.99 -28.95 21.93
CA LEU A 104 29.88 -29.75 21.41
C LEU A 104 29.85 -29.75 19.88
N ASP A 105 30.08 -28.58 19.27
CA ASP A 105 30.13 -28.41 17.81
C ASP A 105 31.33 -29.14 17.20
N GLU A 106 32.50 -29.10 17.86
CA GLU A 106 33.69 -29.87 17.48
C GLU A 106 33.42 -31.38 17.50
N LYS A 107 32.79 -31.90 18.55
CA LYS A 107 32.40 -33.31 18.63
C LYS A 107 31.41 -33.71 17.52
N ARG A 108 30.45 -32.84 17.18
CA ARG A 108 29.51 -33.10 16.08
C ARG A 108 30.20 -33.16 14.72
N ARG A 109 31.18 -32.29 14.46
CA ARG A 109 31.93 -32.28 13.20
C ARG A 109 32.83 -33.51 13.04
N LEU A 110 33.46 -33.98 14.12
CA LEU A 110 34.29 -35.18 14.09
C LEU A 110 33.46 -36.44 13.81
N ASN A 111 32.28 -36.57 14.43
CA ASN A 111 31.39 -37.71 14.20
C ASN A 111 30.83 -37.80 12.76
N VAL A 112 30.80 -36.70 12.00
CA VAL A 112 30.38 -36.70 10.59
C VAL A 112 31.51 -37.19 9.66
N ASN A 113 32.77 -37.06 10.08
CA ASN A 113 33.94 -37.47 9.30
C ASN A 113 34.44 -38.89 9.64
N GLU A 114 33.83 -39.57 10.61
CA GLU A 114 34.16 -40.95 11.03
C GLU A 114 33.20 -42.03 10.46
N HIS A 115 32.29 -41.65 9.55
CA HIS A 115 31.41 -42.54 8.79
C HIS A 115 31.69 -42.46 7.29
#